data_AF-A0A5K7YGT4-F1
#
_entry.id   AF-A0A5K7YGT4-F1
#
_cell.length_a   1.000
_cell.length_b   1.000
_cell.length_c   1.000
_cell.angle_alpha   90.00
_cell.angle_beta   90.00
_cell.angle_gamma   90.00
#
_symmetry.space_group_name_H-M   'P 1'
#
loop_
_entity.id
_entity.type
_entity.pdbx_description
1 polymer ?
#
loop_
_entity_poly.entity_id
_entity_poly.type
_entity_poly.pdbx_seq_one_letter_code
_entity_poly.pdbx_strand_id
1 'polypeptide(L)'
;MAKIRKYKLSWDASDSDTVIGYKLYWSKGTVVGYDSKFIKVGNVTEIALPDDVTLSDGPVMFGVTAIDKDGNESDMAEIAEPYQLHVPKAPGSLSFIPSDEFKLVAATPPQSHELKAVDPIRPEPDDSEDQLAHAIEGNGDSRPERVTYYDDTGYRQTP
;
A
#
# COMPACT_ATOMS: atom_id res chain seq x y z
N MET A 1 -7.97 -3.16 8.19
CA MET A 1 -6.68 -3.63 8.73
C MET A 1 -6.24 -2.66 9.82
N ALA A 2 -5.68 -3.15 10.92
CA ALA A 2 -5.17 -2.32 12.02
C ALA A 2 -3.64 -2.47 12.13
N LYS A 3 -2.97 -1.52 12.78
CA LYS A 3 -1.52 -1.54 13.03
C LYS A 3 -1.27 -1.81 14.51
N ILE A 4 -0.32 -2.69 14.83
CA ILE A 4 0.11 -3.01 16.19
C ILE A 4 1.55 -2.51 16.37
N ARG A 5 1.85 -1.98 17.57
CA ARG A 5 3.20 -1.54 17.92
C ARG A 5 4.05 -2.76 18.29
N LYS A 6 5.28 -2.82 17.76
CA LYS A 6 6.27 -3.81 18.17
C LYS A 6 6.93 -3.40 19.48
N TYR A 7 7.21 -4.37 20.34
CA TYR A 7 7.90 -4.16 21.61
C TYR A 7 9.12 -5.06 21.68
N LYS A 8 10.14 -4.60 22.41
CA LYS A 8 11.35 -5.35 22.68
C LYS A 8 11.27 -5.85 24.13
N LEU A 9 11.29 -7.16 24.31
CA LEU A 9 11.40 -7.78 25.63
C LEU A 9 12.88 -8.08 25.87
N SER A 10 13.41 -7.64 26.99
CA SER A 10 14.82 -7.83 27.37
C SER A 10 14.94 -8.27 28.82
N TRP A 11 15.97 -9.05 29.12
CA TRP A 11 16.30 -9.51 30.46
C TRP A 11 17.80 -9.42 30.71
N ASP A 12 18.18 -9.37 31.99
CA ASP A 12 19.58 -9.44 32.37
C ASP A 12 20.13 -10.85 32.16
N ALA A 13 21.37 -10.93 31.68
CA ALA A 13 22.04 -12.21 31.54
C ALA A 13 22.27 -12.86 32.91
N SER A 14 22.20 -14.18 32.96
CA SER A 14 22.58 -14.92 34.17
C SER A 14 24.08 -14.82 34.43
N ASP A 15 24.47 -14.68 35.70
CA ASP A 15 25.88 -14.63 36.12
C ASP A 15 26.62 -15.98 36.03
N SER A 16 25.92 -17.06 35.66
CA SER A 16 26.49 -18.40 35.60
C SER A 16 27.17 -18.68 34.25
N ASP A 17 28.46 -19.02 34.28
CA ASP A 17 29.24 -19.40 33.10
C ASP A 17 28.76 -20.71 32.42
N THR A 18 27.87 -21.46 33.07
CA THR A 18 27.34 -22.71 32.54
C THR A 18 26.16 -22.53 31.59
N VAL A 19 25.65 -21.31 31.46
CA VAL A 19 24.44 -21.00 30.68
C VAL A 19 24.76 -21.05 29.18
N ILE A 20 24.03 -21.91 28.47
CA ILE A 20 24.13 -22.07 27.03
C ILE A 20 23.01 -21.34 26.28
N GLY A 21 21.98 -20.86 26.99
CA GLY A 21 20.91 -20.06 26.43
C GLY A 21 19.70 -19.91 27.34
N TYR A 22 18.61 -19.42 26.78
CA TYR A 22 17.39 -19.11 27.52
C TYR A 22 16.15 -19.75 26.90
N LYS A 23 15.14 -20.00 27.73
CA LYS A 23 13.77 -20.31 27.33
C LYS A 23 12.85 -19.16 27.71
N LEU A 24 12.08 -18.72 26.73
CA LEU A 24 11.00 -17.78 26.96
C LEU A 24 9.69 -18.54 27.10
N TYR A 25 8.99 -18.33 28.19
CA TYR A 25 7.66 -18.83 28.50
C TYR A 25 6.61 -17.74 28.36
N TRP A 26 5.41 -18.10 27.93
CA TRP A 26 4.25 -17.22 27.99
C TRP A 26 2.93 -17.96 28.16
N SER A 27 1.99 -17.28 28.80
CA SER A 27 0.64 -17.78 29.07
C SER A 27 -0.40 -16.66 28.94
N LYS A 28 -1.65 -17.04 28.71
CA LYS A 28 -2.76 -16.09 28.74
C LYS A 28 -3.12 -15.78 30.19
N GLY A 29 -3.34 -14.50 30.50
CA GLY A 29 -3.72 -14.04 31.83
C GLY A 29 -2.57 -13.34 32.54
N THR A 30 -2.44 -13.60 33.84
CA THR A 30 -1.54 -12.90 34.75
C THR A 30 -0.51 -13.82 35.42
N VAL A 31 -0.47 -15.10 35.04
CA VAL A 31 0.38 -16.11 35.69
C VAL A 31 1.03 -16.96 34.62
N VAL A 32 2.36 -17.03 34.63
CA VAL A 32 3.16 -17.93 33.77
C VAL A 32 3.84 -18.97 34.66
N GLY A 33 4.19 -20.11 34.08
CA GLY A 33 4.91 -21.17 34.78
C GLY A 33 5.59 -22.13 33.81
N TYR A 34 6.38 -23.07 34.34
CA TYR A 34 7.21 -23.98 33.54
C TYR A 34 6.43 -24.90 32.59
N ASP A 35 5.14 -25.14 32.86
CA ASP A 35 4.26 -25.91 31.97
C ASP A 35 3.61 -25.07 30.86
N SER A 36 3.93 -23.77 30.79
CA SER A 36 3.38 -22.85 29.79
C SER A 36 4.02 -23.06 28.42
N LYS A 37 3.46 -22.39 27.41
CA LYS A 37 4.08 -22.40 26.07
C LYS A 37 5.45 -21.75 26.15
N PHE A 38 6.42 -22.33 25.46
CA PHE A 38 7.77 -21.79 25.45
C PHE A 38 8.47 -21.92 24.10
N ILE A 39 9.50 -21.09 23.91
CA ILE A 39 10.49 -21.20 22.84
C ILE A 39 11.90 -21.15 23.43
N LYS A 40 12.82 -21.87 22.80
CA LYS A 40 14.26 -21.73 23.08
C LYS A 40 14.80 -20.60 22.22
N VAL A 41 15.33 -19.56 22.85
CA VAL A 41 15.83 -18.37 22.14
C VAL A 41 17.35 -18.37 21.96
N GLY A 42 18.04 -19.38 22.52
CA GLY A 42 19.50 -19.47 22.50
C GLY A 42 20.14 -18.48 23.48
N ASN A 43 21.42 -18.15 23.27
CA ASN A 43 22.15 -17.21 24.14
C ASN A 43 21.93 -15.75 23.71
N VAL A 44 20.68 -15.31 23.79
CA VAL A 44 20.28 -13.91 23.59
C VAL A 44 19.62 -13.38 24.86
N THR A 45 19.62 -12.06 25.01
CA THR A 45 18.98 -11.37 26.15
C THR A 45 17.82 -10.48 25.72
N GLU A 46 17.41 -10.58 24.45
CA GLU A 46 16.37 -9.75 23.88
C GLU A 46 15.63 -10.43 22.73
N ILE A 47 14.34 -10.11 22.58
CA ILE A 47 13.46 -10.56 21.51
C ILE A 47 12.48 -9.47 21.08
N ALA A 48 11.93 -9.58 19.86
CA ALA A 48 10.94 -8.66 19.31
C ALA A 48 9.53 -9.29 19.30
N LEU A 49 8.61 -8.66 20.04
CA LEU A 49 7.19 -9.01 20.07
C LEU A 49 6.39 -8.13 19.09
N PRO A 50 5.35 -8.66 18.42
CA PRO A 50 4.86 -10.03 18.44
C PRO A 50 5.48 -10.93 17.35
N ASP A 51 6.53 -10.49 16.67
CA ASP A 51 7.07 -11.23 15.51
C ASP A 51 7.61 -12.61 15.92
N ASP A 52 8.27 -12.70 17.07
CA ASP A 52 8.88 -13.94 17.55
C ASP A 52 7.90 -14.86 18.30
N VAL A 53 6.74 -14.34 18.70
CA VAL A 53 5.79 -15.05 19.59
C VAL A 53 4.35 -14.81 19.16
N THR A 54 3.61 -15.89 18.91
CA THR A 54 2.17 -15.82 18.64
C THR A 54 1.39 -15.50 19.93
N LEU A 55 0.95 -14.25 20.05
CA LEU A 55 0.19 -13.76 21.20
C LEU A 55 -1.32 -13.93 20.99
N SER A 56 -2.02 -14.12 22.09
CA SER A 56 -3.48 -14.20 22.11
C SER A 56 -4.09 -12.81 22.32
N ASP A 57 -5.35 -12.63 21.92
CA ASP A 57 -6.11 -11.44 22.34
C ASP A 57 -6.32 -11.46 23.86
N GLY A 58 -5.83 -10.42 24.52
CA GLY A 58 -5.89 -10.23 25.98
C GLY A 58 -4.52 -10.07 26.65
N PRO A 59 -4.50 -10.00 27.99
CA PRO A 59 -3.26 -9.94 28.76
C PRO A 59 -2.48 -11.26 28.63
N VAL A 60 -1.17 -11.14 28.47
CA VAL A 60 -0.21 -12.24 28.35
C VAL A 60 0.91 -12.02 29.35
N MET A 61 1.19 -13.04 30.15
CA MET A 61 2.32 -13.02 31.09
C MET A 61 3.53 -13.69 30.45
N PHE A 62 4.71 -13.11 30.64
CA PHE A 62 5.97 -13.65 30.13
C PHE A 62 6.92 -14.00 31.27
N GLY A 63 7.65 -15.09 31.08
CA GLY A 63 8.72 -15.52 31.97
C GLY A 63 9.93 -16.00 31.17
N VAL A 64 11.13 -15.90 31.73
CA VAL A 64 12.36 -16.39 31.12
C VAL A 64 13.15 -17.23 32.11
N THR A 65 13.73 -18.33 31.63
CA THR A 65 14.65 -19.18 32.41
C THR A 65 15.98 -19.30 31.65
N ALA A 66 17.08 -19.39 32.39
CA ALA A 66 18.38 -19.74 31.85
C ALA A 66 18.52 -21.28 31.78
N ILE A 67 19.23 -21.77 30.77
CA ILE A 67 19.47 -23.19 30.53
C ILE A 67 20.96 -23.46 30.54
N ASP A 68 21.39 -24.45 31.31
CA ASP A 68 22.78 -24.90 31.33
C ASP A 68 23.06 -26.00 30.29
N LYS A 69 24.35 -26.35 30.14
CA LYS A 69 24.82 -27.42 29.26
C LYS A 69 24.22 -28.80 29.54
N ASP A 70 23.77 -29.04 30.77
CA ASP A 70 23.19 -30.31 31.24
C ASP A 70 21.66 -30.31 31.04
N GLY A 71 21.08 -29.19 30.62
CA GLY A 71 19.66 -28.99 30.34
C GLY A 71 18.84 -28.58 31.56
N ASN A 72 19.48 -28.22 32.68
CA ASN A 72 18.79 -27.69 33.86
C ASN A 72 18.33 -26.26 33.60
N GLU A 73 17.22 -25.89 34.25
CA GLU A 73 16.64 -24.55 34.15
C GLU A 73 16.80 -23.80 35.46
N SER A 74 17.05 -22.50 35.37
CA SER A 74 17.05 -21.60 36.53
C SER A 74 15.63 -21.30 37.00
N ASP A 75 15.54 -20.62 38.14
CA ASP A 75 14.33 -19.90 38.53
C ASP A 75 13.86 -18.95 37.42
N MET A 76 12.55 -18.81 37.30
CA MET A 76 11.90 -18.00 36.27
C MET A 76 11.90 -16.53 36.68
N ALA A 77 12.40 -15.67 35.80
CA ALA A 77 12.22 -14.23 35.89
C ALA A 77 10.97 -13.83 35.10
N GLU A 78 10.05 -13.14 35.76
CA GLU A 78 8.77 -12.72 35.19
C GLU A 78 8.74 -11.20 34.98
N ILE A 79 7.95 -10.75 34.00
CA ILE A 79 7.67 -9.32 33.84
C ILE A 79 6.79 -8.81 34.99
N ALA A 80 6.86 -7.52 35.33
CA ALA A 80 6.09 -6.99 36.45
C ALA A 80 4.56 -6.93 36.18
N GLU A 81 4.18 -6.66 34.93
CA GLU A 81 2.79 -6.53 34.53
C GLU A 81 2.50 -7.31 33.25
N PRO A 82 1.29 -7.88 33.09
CA PRO A 82 0.91 -8.59 31.88
C PRO A 82 0.98 -7.68 30.66
N TYR A 83 1.61 -8.18 29.60
CA TYR A 83 1.65 -7.52 28.31
C TYR A 83 0.28 -7.62 27.63
N GLN A 84 -0.27 -6.50 27.16
CA GLN A 84 -1.56 -6.50 26.47
C GLN A 84 -1.47 -5.83 25.10
N LEU A 85 -1.86 -6.57 24.07
CA LEU A 85 -2.13 -6.01 22.74
C LEU A 85 -3.52 -5.38 22.74
N HIS A 86 -3.58 -4.06 22.59
CA HIS A 86 -4.83 -3.33 22.36
C HIS A 86 -4.89 -2.82 20.92
N VAL A 87 -5.84 -3.33 20.15
CA VAL A 87 -6.17 -2.82 18.82
C VAL A 87 -7.48 -2.04 18.91
N PRO A 88 -7.47 -0.70 18.74
CA PRO A 88 -8.69 0.09 18.74
C PRO A 88 -9.64 -0.36 17.64
N LYS A 89 -10.94 -0.34 17.94
CA LYS A 89 -11.97 -0.55 16.93
C LYS A 89 -11.85 0.53 15.86
N ALA A 90 -11.97 0.11 14.59
CA ALA A 90 -11.99 1.05 13.47
C ALA A 90 -13.09 2.10 13.68
N PRO A 91 -12.85 3.36 13.26
CA PRO A 91 -13.91 4.37 13.25
C PRO A 91 -15.09 3.88 12.40
N GLY A 92 -16.28 4.43 12.68
CA GLY A 92 -17.49 4.15 11.93
C GLY A 92 -17.44 4.71 10.50
N SER A 93 -18.61 4.88 9.89
CA SER A 93 -18.74 5.39 8.53
C SER A 93 -18.05 6.75 8.35
N LEU A 94 -17.31 6.87 7.26
CA LEU A 94 -16.72 8.12 6.80
C LEU A 94 -17.66 8.77 5.79
N SER A 95 -18.04 10.04 5.99
CA SER A 95 -18.88 10.80 5.06
C SER A 95 -18.28 12.16 4.77
N PHE A 96 -18.56 12.67 3.57
CA PHE A 96 -18.32 14.05 3.20
C PHE A 96 -19.62 14.82 3.27
N ILE A 97 -19.55 16.03 3.80
CA ILE A 97 -20.64 17.00 3.74
C ILE A 97 -20.16 18.09 2.78
N PRO A 98 -20.86 18.34 1.65
CA PRO A 98 -20.54 19.46 0.78
C PRO A 98 -20.52 20.76 1.59
N SER A 99 -19.47 21.56 1.40
CA SER A 99 -19.39 22.91 1.97
C SER A 99 -19.98 23.92 0.99
N ASP A 100 -20.61 24.95 1.52
CA ASP A 100 -21.01 26.14 0.75
C ASP A 100 -19.81 27.04 0.40
N GLU A 101 -18.61 26.74 0.91
CA GLU A 101 -17.38 27.42 0.55
C GLU A 101 -16.74 26.80 -0.70
N PHE A 102 -16.39 27.65 -1.66
CA PHE A 102 -15.74 27.25 -2.90
C PHE A 102 -14.32 27.80 -2.98
N LYS A 103 -13.33 26.96 -3.30
CA LYS A 103 -11.99 27.44 -3.70
C LYS A 103 -11.99 27.71 -5.21
N LEU A 104 -11.84 28.97 -5.59
CA LEU A 104 -11.56 29.35 -6.97
C LEU A 104 -10.13 28.91 -7.34
N VAL A 105 -10.00 28.04 -8.33
CA VAL A 105 -8.71 27.65 -8.91
C VAL A 105 -8.60 28.33 -10.26
N ALA A 106 -7.65 29.26 -10.38
CA ALA A 106 -7.35 29.88 -11.67
C ALA A 106 -6.74 28.83 -12.60
N ALA A 107 -7.21 28.78 -13.85
CA ALA A 107 -6.57 27.96 -14.87
C ALA A 107 -5.16 28.52 -15.12
N THR A 108 -4.13 27.71 -14.88
CA THR A 108 -2.80 28.02 -15.41
C THR A 108 -2.92 28.03 -16.93
N PRO A 109 -2.67 29.16 -17.62
CA PRO A 109 -2.69 29.16 -19.06
C PRO A 109 -1.70 28.11 -19.56
N PRO A 110 -2.04 27.29 -20.57
CA PRO A 110 -1.05 26.44 -21.20
C PRO A 110 0.10 27.35 -21.64
N GLN A 111 1.32 27.07 -21.17
CA GLN A 111 2.48 27.82 -21.62
C GLN A 111 2.57 27.61 -23.13
N SER A 112 2.32 28.68 -23.89
CA SER A 112 2.52 28.70 -25.32
C SER A 112 4.00 28.45 -25.58
N HIS A 113 4.36 27.20 -25.89
CA HIS A 113 5.62 26.91 -26.53
C HIS A 113 5.64 27.70 -27.84
N GLU A 114 6.54 28.68 -27.87
CA GLU A 114 6.78 29.63 -28.93
C GLU A 114 6.82 28.91 -30.30
N LEU A 115 5.72 29.00 -31.05
CA LEU A 115 5.71 28.61 -32.46
C LEU A 115 6.61 29.62 -33.18
N LYS A 116 7.86 29.25 -33.44
CA LYS A 116 8.75 30.02 -34.32
C LYS A 116 8.01 30.24 -35.64
N ALA A 117 7.76 31.51 -35.97
CA ALA A 117 7.25 31.89 -37.27
C ALA A 117 8.19 31.34 -38.34
N VAL A 118 7.70 30.41 -39.16
CA VAL A 118 8.35 30.02 -40.40
C VAL A 118 8.06 31.12 -41.42
N ASP A 119 9.11 31.66 -42.03
CA ASP A 119 9.02 32.72 -43.04
C ASP A 119 8.08 32.32 -44.20
N PRO A 120 7.31 33.27 -44.77
CA PRO A 120 6.47 32.99 -45.92
C PRO A 120 7.34 32.66 -47.13
N ILE A 121 7.12 31.48 -47.70
CA ILE A 121 7.71 31.04 -48.97
C ILE A 121 7.21 31.98 -50.08
N ARG A 122 8.14 32.70 -50.71
CA ARG A 122 7.89 33.52 -51.90
C ARG A 122 7.68 32.60 -53.12
N PRO A 123 6.56 32.70 -53.86
CA PRO A 123 6.40 31.93 -55.08
C PRO A 123 7.21 32.59 -56.21
N GLU A 124 8.12 31.82 -56.82
CA GLU A 124 8.79 32.16 -58.08
C GLU A 124 7.81 31.91 -59.25
N PRO A 125 7.81 32.73 -60.32
CA PRO A 125 6.92 32.55 -61.45
C PRO A 125 7.46 31.52 -62.46
N ASP A 126 6.61 30.54 -62.76
CA ASP A 126 6.20 30.04 -64.08
C ASP A 126 7.23 29.89 -65.21
N ASP A 127 7.42 28.65 -65.69
CA ASP A 127 7.44 28.36 -67.14
C ASP A 127 7.40 26.83 -67.38
N SER A 128 6.20 26.26 -67.53
CA SER A 128 5.99 25.03 -68.31
C SER A 128 4.51 24.84 -68.60
N GLU A 129 4.01 25.61 -69.56
CA GLU A 129 2.83 25.22 -70.34
C GLU A 129 3.05 23.88 -71.06
N ASP A 130 1.95 23.26 -71.45
CA ASP A 130 1.83 22.08 -72.31
C ASP A 130 2.24 20.71 -71.74
N GLN A 131 1.24 20.00 -71.17
CA GLN A 131 0.78 18.69 -71.68
C GLN A 131 -0.09 17.94 -70.66
N LEU A 132 -1.36 18.30 -70.47
CA LEU A 132 -2.38 17.34 -69.99
C LEU A 132 -3.80 17.60 -70.54
N ALA A 133 -3.92 18.38 -71.63
CA ALA A 133 -5.20 18.65 -72.31
C ALA A 133 -5.74 17.48 -73.15
N HIS A 134 -5.46 16.23 -72.80
CA HIS A 134 -5.99 15.05 -73.51
C HIS A 134 -6.23 13.87 -72.55
N ALA A 135 -7.32 13.94 -71.78
CA ALA A 135 -8.04 12.75 -71.29
C ALA A 135 -9.40 13.11 -70.65
N ILE A 136 -10.24 13.90 -71.35
CA ILE A 136 -11.67 14.00 -71.00
C ILE A 136 -12.47 13.35 -72.13
N GLU A 137 -12.67 12.04 -72.05
CA GLU A 137 -13.81 11.36 -72.66
C GLU A 137 -14.17 10.14 -71.79
N GLY A 138 -15.38 10.11 -71.24
CA GLY A 138 -15.95 8.89 -70.67
C GLY A 138 -16.78 9.05 -69.39
N ASN A 139 -18.01 9.55 -69.54
CA ASN A 139 -19.24 9.18 -68.82
C ASN A 139 -19.23 8.90 -67.30
N GLY A 140 -20.13 9.59 -66.58
CA GLY A 140 -21.06 8.89 -65.67
C GLY A 140 -21.10 9.35 -64.21
N ASP A 141 -21.93 10.36 -63.95
CA ASP A 141 -22.99 10.37 -62.93
C ASP A 141 -22.66 10.38 -61.40
N SER A 142 -23.08 11.50 -60.80
CA SER A 142 -23.65 11.78 -59.47
C SER A 142 -23.10 11.25 -58.12
N ARG A 143 -22.89 12.27 -57.26
CA ARG A 143 -23.27 12.44 -55.83
C ARG A 143 -22.31 11.96 -54.71
N PRO A 144 -22.11 12.79 -53.66
CA PRO A 144 -21.31 12.43 -52.49
C PRO A 144 -22.10 11.56 -51.50
N GLU A 145 -21.54 10.40 -51.11
CA GLU A 145 -22.15 9.52 -50.11
C GLU A 145 -21.87 9.99 -48.66
N ARG A 146 -22.94 10.48 -48.04
CA ARG A 146 -23.41 10.28 -46.66
C ARG A 146 -22.38 10.01 -45.54
N VAL A 147 -22.20 11.05 -44.72
CA VAL A 147 -21.78 10.95 -43.31
C VAL A 147 -22.84 10.17 -42.51
N THR A 148 -22.46 9.08 -41.84
CA THR A 148 -23.32 8.36 -40.89
C THR A 148 -23.06 8.82 -39.47
N TYR A 149 -24.08 9.40 -38.84
CA TYR A 149 -24.16 9.66 -37.39
C TYR A 149 -24.87 8.47 -36.72
N TYR A 150 -24.35 7.97 -35.61
CA TYR A 150 -25.09 7.10 -34.69
C TYR A 150 -25.53 7.92 -33.48
N ASP A 151 -26.84 8.00 -33.26
CA ASP A 151 -27.48 8.58 -32.09
C ASP A 151 -27.74 7.45 -31.07
N ASP A 152 -27.28 7.68 -29.84
CA ASP A 152 -27.15 6.70 -28.77
C ASP A 152 -28.22 6.96 -27.72
N THR A 153 -29.47 6.60 -28.01
CA THR A 153 -30.52 6.56 -26.98
C THR A 153 -31.46 5.38 -27.19
N GLY A 154 -31.08 4.25 -26.60
CA GLY A 154 -31.98 3.11 -26.41
C GLY A 154 -32.88 3.32 -25.20
N TYR A 155 -34.13 3.73 -25.41
CA TYR A 155 -35.23 3.43 -24.49
C TYR A 155 -36.54 3.18 -25.26
N ARG A 156 -37.06 1.96 -25.10
CA ARG A 156 -38.46 1.61 -25.41
C ARG A 156 -39.36 2.16 -24.31
N GLN A 157 -40.38 2.93 -24.68
CA GLN A 157 -41.67 2.91 -24.00
C GLN A 157 -42.74 2.55 -25.02
N THR A 158 -43.53 1.53 -24.69
CA THR A 158 -44.79 1.21 -25.38
C THR A 158 -45.96 1.62 -24.50
N PRO A 159 -47.09 1.99 -25.12
CA PRO A 159 -48.22 2.69 -24.50
C PRO A 159 -49.00 1.86 -23.47
#